data_AF-A0AAV9P183-F1
#
_entry.id   AF-A0AAV9P183-F1
#
_cell.length_a   1.000
_cell.length_b   1.000
_cell.length_c   1.000
_cell.angle_alpha   90.00
_cell.angle_beta   90.00
_cell.angle_gamma   90.00
#
_symmetry.space_group_name_H-M   'P 1'
#
loop_
_entity.id
_entity.type
_entity.pdbx_description
1 polymer ?
#
loop_
_entity_poly.entity_id
_entity_poly.type
_entity_poly.pdbx_seq_one_letter_code
_entity_poly.pdbx_strand_id
1 'polypeptide(L)'
;MSHLSAVPNDPYQWRESVLSTRSLSYLSVAAAHPRSRSTSSTTYQQNHPSMRRDNTDMTDESEYSLEMTHSRDMDLNDIPELPESVARSPLFLLPREIRDRVYAFCLTAEDDRPVEWPSLFKACHLQPQLLRTCKIIHDEAAPLLYTLNNLTFHHPSDANMFVRAMASTIYAQQIQHLSLHIRAQDTRLWMPYLTSRDSKRSLEADFPCLRNLHIRFRSNKWQHSHTPEANLKTWAEDSRLDEVIDSVRNVYLPAGKETSRNERGSRPHRSAGPLRDERAFEERTNHRTPTIRLTCVHRIHPTHFTALTNPPATTAAPTNPPDLSLASNPTGVIQQTPPTLNTSEPPSPVLPNAPFTRYTPIDLRTNPIKRLHDRDLGSTAVAQTVFTERKGVLICLEINCLDPKREV
;
A
#
# COMPACT_ATOMS: atom_id res chain seq x y z
N MET A 1 -2.85 67.58 -4.53
CA MET A 1 -2.19 66.77 -5.58
C MET A 1 -1.49 65.61 -4.91
N SER A 2 -2.15 64.45 -4.83
CA SER A 2 -1.57 63.13 -4.53
C SER A 2 -2.70 62.10 -4.50
N HIS A 3 -3.06 61.58 -5.68
CA HIS A 3 -3.91 60.40 -5.79
C HIS A 3 -3.04 59.17 -5.48
N LEU A 4 -3.33 58.50 -4.37
CA LEU A 4 -2.83 57.15 -4.08
C LEU A 4 -3.74 56.16 -4.81
N SER A 5 -3.21 55.53 -5.85
CA SER A 5 -3.84 54.40 -6.53
C SER A 5 -3.76 53.16 -5.66
N ALA A 6 -4.92 52.65 -5.25
CA ALA A 6 -5.04 51.32 -4.66
C ALA A 6 -4.70 50.28 -5.74
N VAL A 7 -3.70 49.43 -5.45
CA VAL A 7 -3.40 48.25 -6.25
C VAL A 7 -4.57 47.26 -6.09
N PRO A 8 -5.16 46.71 -7.16
CA PRO A 8 -6.22 45.72 -7.05
C PRO A 8 -5.65 44.45 -6.41
N ASN A 9 -6.30 43.97 -5.34
CA ASN A 9 -6.07 42.62 -4.82
C ASN A 9 -6.43 41.61 -5.91
N ASP A 10 -5.44 40.85 -6.37
CA ASP A 10 -5.60 39.72 -7.27
C ASP A 10 -6.41 38.61 -6.57
N PRO A 11 -7.61 38.24 -7.06
CA PRO A 11 -8.43 37.18 -6.48
C PRO A 11 -7.90 35.77 -6.77
N TYR A 12 -6.78 35.61 -7.50
CA TYR A 12 -6.19 34.33 -7.88
C TYR A 12 -4.83 34.06 -7.24
N GLN A 13 -4.59 34.57 -6.03
CA GLN A 13 -3.46 34.12 -5.23
C GLN A 13 -3.72 32.68 -4.79
N TRP A 14 -3.19 31.73 -5.57
CA TRP A 14 -3.16 30.29 -5.32
C TRP A 14 -2.69 30.01 -3.89
N ARG A 15 -3.64 29.97 -2.97
CA ARG A 15 -3.48 29.33 -1.68
C ARG A 15 -3.80 27.87 -1.90
N GLU A 16 -2.88 27.16 -2.57
CA GLU A 16 -2.69 25.77 -2.20
C GLU A 16 -2.61 25.73 -0.67
N SER A 17 -3.32 24.80 -0.04
CA SER A 17 -3.30 24.65 1.39
C SER A 17 -1.85 24.74 1.83
N VAL A 18 -1.52 25.81 2.58
CA VAL A 18 -0.16 26.13 3.01
C VAL A 18 0.44 24.93 3.78
N LEU A 19 -0.39 23.95 4.15
CA LEU A 19 -0.11 22.65 4.75
C LEU A 19 0.40 21.57 3.78
N SER A 20 0.09 21.59 2.48
CA SER A 20 0.42 20.53 1.50
C SER A 20 1.93 20.39 1.29
N THR A 21 2.56 21.46 0.81
CA THR A 21 4.02 21.48 0.66
C THR A 21 4.71 21.76 2.00
N ARG A 22 4.09 22.45 2.99
CA ARG A 22 4.67 22.60 4.34
C ARG A 22 4.83 21.28 5.05
N SER A 23 3.82 20.43 5.08
CA SER A 23 3.94 19.14 5.76
C SER A 23 5.10 18.32 5.18
N LEU A 24 5.24 18.18 3.85
CA LEU A 24 6.38 17.44 3.29
C LEU A 24 7.75 18.13 3.49
N SER A 25 7.80 19.47 3.49
CA SER A 25 9.07 20.21 3.61
C SER A 25 9.55 20.51 5.04
N TYR A 26 8.64 20.68 6.01
CA TYR A 26 8.99 20.89 7.42
C TYR A 26 9.70 19.64 7.94
N LEU A 27 9.35 18.48 7.38
CA LEU A 27 9.94 17.20 7.70
C LEU A 27 11.39 17.06 7.25
N SER A 28 11.78 17.61 6.08
CA SER A 28 13.19 17.54 5.65
C SER A 28 14.09 18.57 6.36
N VAL A 29 13.56 19.77 6.70
CA VAL A 29 14.33 20.77 7.46
C VAL A 29 14.52 20.35 8.93
N ALA A 30 13.51 19.72 9.55
CA ALA A 30 13.61 19.24 10.93
C ALA A 30 14.61 18.07 11.10
N ALA A 31 14.80 17.24 10.06
CA ALA A 31 15.76 16.13 10.08
C ALA A 31 17.23 16.59 9.99
N ALA A 32 17.50 17.80 9.47
CA ALA A 32 18.85 18.30 9.23
C ALA A 32 19.54 18.92 10.47
N HIS A 33 18.85 19.03 11.61
CA HIS A 33 19.45 19.52 12.86
C HIS A 33 19.43 18.43 13.93
N PRO A 34 20.59 17.85 14.33
CA PRO A 34 20.64 16.97 15.49
C PRO A 34 20.37 17.81 16.75
N ARG A 35 19.13 17.80 17.23
CA ARG A 35 18.78 18.42 18.51
C ARG A 35 19.39 17.58 19.63
N SER A 36 20.37 18.16 20.31
CA SER A 36 20.88 17.70 21.61
C SER A 36 19.72 17.41 22.55
N ARG A 37 19.65 16.17 23.04
CA ARG A 37 18.65 15.71 24.01
C ARG A 37 18.68 16.59 25.26
N SER A 38 17.65 17.42 25.43
CA SER A 38 17.27 17.94 26.75
C SER A 38 16.03 17.18 27.18
N THR A 39 16.20 16.35 28.21
CA THR A 39 15.14 15.60 28.87
C THR A 39 14.32 16.54 29.75
N SER A 40 13.12 16.88 29.29
CA SER A 40 12.10 17.50 30.15
C SER A 40 10.82 16.68 30.07
N SER A 41 10.56 15.99 31.17
CA SER A 41 9.30 15.31 31.49
C SER A 41 8.21 16.36 31.69
N THR A 42 7.11 16.28 30.93
CA THR A 42 5.90 17.05 31.19
C THR A 42 4.70 16.12 31.30
N THR A 43 4.29 15.94 32.55
CA THR A 43 3.05 15.36 33.02
C THR A 43 1.86 16.16 32.47
N TYR A 44 1.07 15.59 31.57
CA TYR A 44 -0.21 16.17 31.17
C TYR A 44 -1.30 15.67 32.12
N GLN A 45 -1.68 16.52 33.08
CA GLN A 45 -2.94 16.38 33.81
C GLN A 45 -4.10 16.69 32.87
N GLN A 46 -5.03 15.74 32.76
CA GLN A 46 -6.36 15.96 32.22
C GLN A 46 -7.17 16.79 33.22
N ASN A 47 -7.59 17.99 32.83
CA ASN A 47 -8.68 18.71 33.47
C ASN A 47 -9.71 19.07 32.39
N HIS A 48 -10.84 18.39 32.40
CA HIS A 48 -12.04 18.76 31.65
C HIS A 48 -12.89 19.72 32.48
N PRO A 49 -13.23 20.92 31.98
CA PRO A 49 -14.37 21.65 32.47
C PRO A 49 -15.61 21.20 31.69
N SER A 50 -16.56 20.63 32.41
CA SER A 50 -17.95 20.45 31.99
C SER A 50 -18.56 21.82 31.66
N MET A 51 -19.03 22.00 30.41
CA MET A 51 -19.98 23.05 30.08
C MET A 51 -21.18 22.46 29.35
N ARG A 52 -22.31 22.49 30.07
CA ARG A 52 -23.66 22.48 29.53
C ARG A 52 -23.86 23.69 28.60
N ARG A 53 -24.47 23.46 27.44
CA ARG A 53 -25.26 24.44 26.64
C ARG A 53 -26.10 23.62 25.66
N ASP A 54 -27.38 23.48 25.94
CA ASP A 54 -28.49 24.30 25.43
C ASP A 54 -28.67 24.17 23.93
N ASN A 55 -29.72 23.40 23.60
CA ASN A 55 -30.26 23.20 22.26
C ASN A 55 -30.94 24.49 21.80
N THR A 56 -30.46 25.06 20.70
CA THR A 56 -31.25 25.93 19.85
C THR A 56 -31.23 25.37 18.44
N ASP A 57 -32.41 24.88 18.08
CA ASP A 57 -32.92 24.57 16.76
C ASP A 57 -32.87 25.80 15.86
N MET A 58 -32.15 25.72 14.74
CA MET A 58 -32.28 26.64 13.60
C MET A 58 -31.89 25.85 12.34
N THR A 59 -32.94 25.47 11.62
CA THR A 59 -32.93 25.13 10.19
C THR A 59 -32.43 26.31 9.37
N ASP A 60 -31.32 26.14 8.65
CA ASP A 60 -31.03 26.94 7.45
C ASP A 60 -30.27 26.08 6.43
N GLU A 61 -31.03 25.64 5.42
CA GLU A 61 -30.58 24.95 4.22
C GLU A 61 -29.89 25.97 3.30
N SER A 62 -28.61 26.26 3.56
CA SER A 62 -27.79 27.01 2.59
C SER A 62 -27.03 26.02 1.69
N GLU A 63 -27.66 25.73 0.56
CA GLU A 63 -27.13 25.05 -0.62
C GLU A 63 -25.92 25.81 -1.19
N TYR A 64 -24.73 25.59 -0.61
CA TYR A 64 -23.46 26.04 -1.22
C TYR A 64 -23.03 25.02 -2.29
N SER A 65 -23.62 25.19 -3.48
CA SER A 65 -23.12 24.60 -4.71
C SER A 65 -21.72 25.15 -5.01
N LEU A 66 -20.69 24.38 -4.66
CA LEU A 66 -19.34 24.55 -5.17
C LEU A 66 -19.33 24.17 -6.65
N GLU A 67 -19.80 25.08 -7.51
CA GLU A 67 -19.58 25.01 -8.94
C GLU A 67 -18.06 25.02 -9.17
N MET A 68 -17.49 23.83 -9.43
CA MET A 68 -16.17 23.72 -10.04
C MET A 68 -16.29 24.32 -11.43
N THR A 69 -15.93 25.60 -11.53
CA THR A 69 -15.76 26.31 -12.80
C THR A 69 -14.95 25.44 -13.75
N HIS A 70 -15.58 25.11 -14.88
CA HIS A 70 -14.98 24.45 -16.03
C HIS A 70 -13.53 24.87 -16.23
N SER A 71 -12.63 23.88 -16.26
CA SER A 71 -11.29 24.01 -16.79
C SER A 71 -11.39 24.57 -18.20
N ARG A 72 -11.25 25.89 -18.34
CA ARG A 72 -11.08 26.54 -19.63
C ARG A 72 -9.82 25.95 -20.25
N ASP A 73 -9.93 25.47 -21.49
CA ASP A 73 -8.80 25.16 -22.35
C ASP A 73 -7.90 26.41 -22.39
N MET A 74 -6.85 26.40 -21.57
CA MET A 74 -5.83 27.45 -21.60
C MET A 74 -5.07 27.25 -22.90
N ASP A 75 -5.27 28.18 -23.82
CA ASP A 75 -4.45 28.32 -25.02
C ASP A 75 -2.98 28.33 -24.58
N LEU A 76 -2.16 27.46 -25.16
CA LEU A 76 -0.74 27.30 -24.81
C LEU A 76 0.06 28.61 -25.01
N ASN A 77 -0.53 29.60 -25.68
CA ASN A 77 0.02 30.93 -25.88
C ASN A 77 -0.18 31.90 -24.70
N ASP A 78 -1.08 31.61 -23.75
CA ASP A 78 -1.35 32.45 -22.57
C ASP A 78 -0.53 32.06 -21.33
N ILE A 79 0.50 31.24 -21.51
CA ILE A 79 1.45 30.94 -20.42
C ILE A 79 2.27 32.22 -20.17
N PRO A 80 2.16 32.87 -19.00
CA PRO A 80 2.88 34.10 -18.72
C PRO A 80 4.38 33.86 -18.91
N GLU A 81 5.03 34.71 -19.72
CA GLU A 81 6.47 34.65 -19.93
C GLU A 81 7.18 34.64 -18.57
N LEU A 82 8.10 33.69 -18.44
CA LEU A 82 8.85 33.49 -17.21
C LEU A 82 9.58 34.78 -16.80
N PRO A 83 9.67 35.09 -15.49
CA PRO A 83 10.58 36.10 -15.01
C PRO A 83 11.98 35.85 -15.59
N GLU A 84 12.62 36.89 -16.11
CA GLU A 84 13.87 36.78 -16.87
C GLU A 84 15.00 36.08 -16.08
N SER A 85 14.96 36.18 -14.75
CA SER A 85 15.88 35.50 -13.82
C SER A 85 15.71 33.98 -13.80
N VAL A 86 14.48 33.48 -14.00
CA VAL A 86 14.14 32.04 -14.05
C VAL A 86 14.37 31.50 -15.46
N ALA A 87 14.05 32.29 -16.49
CA ALA A 87 14.27 31.93 -17.90
C ALA A 87 15.74 31.63 -18.23
N ARG A 88 16.69 32.19 -17.46
CA ARG A 88 18.14 31.96 -17.62
C ARG A 88 18.68 30.78 -16.79
N SER A 89 17.83 30.05 -16.05
CA SER A 89 18.29 28.87 -15.33
C SER A 89 18.76 27.80 -16.32
N PRO A 90 19.97 27.22 -16.15
CA PRO A 90 20.46 26.13 -16.99
C PRO A 90 19.52 24.92 -17.02
N LEU A 91 18.69 24.75 -15.99
CA LEU A 91 17.70 23.69 -15.92
C LEU A 91 16.67 23.78 -17.05
N PHE A 92 16.19 24.98 -17.39
CA PHE A 92 15.17 25.14 -18.45
C PHE A 92 15.76 25.14 -19.86
N LEU A 93 17.09 25.20 -20.00
CA LEU A 93 17.77 24.94 -21.26
C LEU A 93 17.78 23.44 -21.62
N LEU A 94 17.57 22.57 -20.64
CA LEU A 94 17.50 21.13 -20.87
C LEU A 94 16.16 20.74 -21.50
N PRO A 95 16.11 19.73 -22.39
CA PRO A 95 14.85 19.14 -22.86
C PRO A 95 13.96 18.65 -21.71
N ARG A 96 12.65 18.64 -21.92
CA ARG A 96 11.67 18.25 -20.89
C ARG A 96 11.97 16.88 -20.29
N GLU A 97 12.36 15.93 -21.11
CA GLU A 97 12.65 14.55 -20.72
C GLU A 97 13.86 14.46 -19.78
N ILE A 98 14.85 15.35 -19.97
CA ILE A 98 16.02 15.42 -19.10
C ILE A 98 15.62 16.06 -17.76
N ARG A 99 14.77 17.11 -17.79
CA ARG A 99 14.22 17.70 -16.56
C ARG A 99 13.41 16.68 -15.76
N ASP A 100 12.54 15.91 -16.41
CA ASP A 100 11.75 14.86 -15.75
C ASP A 100 12.63 13.80 -15.09
N ARG A 101 13.78 13.43 -15.70
CA ARG A 101 14.76 12.53 -15.07
C ARG A 101 15.40 13.15 -13.83
N VAL A 102 15.75 14.44 -13.88
CA VAL A 102 16.27 15.17 -12.71
C VAL A 102 15.21 15.23 -11.60
N TYR A 103 13.97 15.55 -11.94
CA TYR A 103 12.85 15.60 -11.00
C TYR A 103 12.57 14.22 -10.39
N ALA A 104 12.50 13.17 -11.21
CA ALA A 104 12.29 11.80 -10.76
C ALA A 104 13.40 11.36 -9.80
N PHE A 105 14.67 11.69 -10.10
CA PHE A 105 15.79 11.40 -9.19
C PHE A 105 15.62 12.08 -7.83
N CYS A 106 15.15 13.33 -7.80
CA CYS A 106 14.95 14.09 -6.56
C CYS A 106 13.68 13.69 -5.78
N LEU A 107 12.66 13.17 -6.49
CA LEU A 107 11.31 12.99 -5.97
C LEU A 107 10.87 11.53 -5.87
N THR A 108 11.71 10.56 -6.23
CA THR A 108 11.40 9.13 -6.04
C THR A 108 12.11 8.61 -4.81
N ALA A 109 11.39 7.85 -3.99
CA ALA A 109 11.96 7.21 -2.82
C ALA A 109 12.99 6.15 -3.23
N GLU A 110 14.13 6.14 -2.54
CA GLU A 110 15.21 5.18 -2.78
C GLU A 110 14.76 3.74 -2.49
N ASP A 111 15.27 2.76 -3.25
CA ASP A 111 14.98 1.33 -3.13
C ASP A 111 13.47 0.97 -3.18
N ASP A 112 12.64 1.73 -3.91
CA ASP A 112 11.18 1.59 -3.92
C ASP A 112 10.56 1.64 -2.50
N ARG A 113 11.23 2.32 -1.56
CA ARG A 113 10.75 2.38 -0.18
C ARG A 113 9.42 3.12 -0.12
N PRO A 114 8.44 2.59 0.61
CA PRO A 114 7.18 3.28 0.78
C PRO A 114 7.36 4.63 1.45
N VAL A 115 6.67 5.64 0.93
CA VAL A 115 6.57 6.96 1.55
C VAL A 115 5.44 6.90 2.56
N GLU A 116 5.79 6.78 3.83
CA GLU A 116 4.81 6.70 4.91
C GLU A 116 4.14 8.04 5.17
N TRP A 117 2.82 8.02 5.31
CA TRP A 117 2.04 9.20 5.65
C TRP A 117 1.07 8.90 6.81
N PRO A 118 1.00 9.78 7.82
CA PRO A 118 1.87 10.94 8.04
C PRO A 118 3.25 10.52 8.59
N SER A 119 4.34 10.89 7.92
CA SER A 119 5.68 10.74 8.50
C SER A 119 5.99 11.97 9.34
N LEU A 120 6.16 11.82 10.66
CA LEU A 120 6.66 12.92 11.50
C LEU A 120 8.17 12.87 11.71
N PHE A 121 8.79 11.70 11.46
CA PHE A 121 10.16 11.41 11.92
C PHE A 121 11.00 10.57 10.96
N LYS A 122 10.43 10.07 9.86
CA LYS A 122 11.18 9.29 8.87
C LYS A 122 11.71 10.22 7.80
N ALA A 123 13.03 10.40 7.81
CA ALA A 123 13.74 11.07 6.73
C ALA A 123 13.65 10.17 5.49
N CYS A 124 12.69 10.46 4.62
CA CYS A 124 12.76 10.00 3.24
C CYS A 124 13.82 10.85 2.53
N HIS A 125 14.66 10.25 1.69
CA HIS A 125 15.65 10.97 0.87
C HIS A 125 15.03 11.87 -0.22
N LEU A 126 13.71 12.01 -0.21
CA LEU A 126 12.95 12.90 -1.07
C LEU A 126 13.30 14.36 -0.81
N GLN A 127 13.36 15.14 -1.90
CA GLN A 127 13.57 16.59 -1.86
C GLN A 127 12.31 17.35 -2.30
N PRO A 128 11.18 17.27 -1.56
CA PRO A 128 9.93 17.92 -1.94
C PRO A 128 10.04 19.46 -1.94
N GLN A 129 11.12 20.03 -1.37
CA GLN A 129 11.44 21.46 -1.46
C GLN A 129 11.55 21.94 -2.90
N LEU A 130 11.94 21.06 -3.83
CA LEU A 130 11.99 21.35 -5.25
C LEU A 130 10.65 21.89 -5.78
N LEU A 131 9.53 21.34 -5.30
CA LEU A 131 8.18 21.73 -5.72
C LEU A 131 7.80 23.17 -5.34
N ARG A 132 8.62 23.85 -4.54
CA ARG A 132 8.37 25.23 -4.08
C ARG A 132 9.17 26.28 -4.81
N THR A 133 10.07 25.85 -5.69
CA THR A 133 11.02 26.74 -6.36
C THR A 133 10.31 27.72 -7.28
N CYS A 134 9.52 27.22 -8.24
CA CYS A 134 8.66 28.02 -9.09
C CYS A 134 7.48 27.19 -9.62
N LYS A 135 6.47 27.89 -10.16
CA LYS A 135 5.26 27.27 -10.72
C LYS A 135 5.57 26.25 -11.81
N ILE A 136 6.51 26.53 -12.72
CA ILE A 136 6.87 25.58 -13.78
C ILE A 136 7.42 24.29 -13.18
N ILE A 137 8.42 24.37 -12.29
CA ILE A 137 8.97 23.16 -11.66
C ILE A 137 7.89 22.40 -10.90
N HIS A 138 6.99 23.11 -10.20
CA HIS A 138 5.85 22.48 -9.55
C HIS A 138 4.97 21.70 -10.55
N ASP A 139 4.51 22.36 -11.62
CA ASP A 139 3.60 21.78 -12.60
C ASP A 139 4.23 20.59 -13.35
N GLU A 140 5.54 20.64 -13.60
CA GLU A 140 6.28 19.54 -14.24
C GLU A 140 6.57 18.38 -13.28
N ALA A 141 6.97 18.67 -12.05
CA ALA A 141 7.55 17.69 -11.14
C ALA A 141 6.53 17.11 -10.15
N ALA A 142 5.46 17.83 -9.82
CA ALA A 142 4.44 17.33 -8.89
C ALA A 142 3.81 16.01 -9.39
N PRO A 143 3.37 15.87 -10.67
CA PRO A 143 2.86 14.59 -11.17
C PRO A 143 3.81 13.42 -10.94
N LEU A 144 5.13 13.64 -11.08
CA LEU A 144 6.15 12.61 -10.88
C LEU A 144 6.21 12.16 -9.41
N LEU A 145 6.11 13.08 -8.45
CA LEU A 145 6.07 12.73 -7.02
C LEU A 145 4.90 11.77 -6.72
N TYR A 146 3.70 12.04 -7.25
CA TYR A 146 2.52 11.22 -6.92
C TYR A 146 2.43 9.93 -7.73
N THR A 147 2.95 9.90 -8.97
CA THR A 147 2.88 8.73 -9.86
C THR A 147 4.00 7.71 -9.61
N LEU A 148 5.21 8.17 -9.26
CA LEU A 148 6.39 7.29 -9.13
C LEU A 148 6.55 6.68 -7.74
N ASN A 149 5.88 7.24 -6.72
CA ASN A 149 6.06 6.79 -5.34
C ASN A 149 4.93 5.89 -4.88
N ASN A 150 5.27 4.97 -3.96
CA ASN A 150 4.31 4.14 -3.26
C ASN A 150 3.96 4.78 -1.91
N LEU A 151 2.75 5.33 -1.78
CA LEU A 151 2.31 5.95 -0.53
C LEU A 151 1.80 4.90 0.45
N THR A 152 2.16 5.03 1.72
CA THR A 152 1.73 4.11 2.78
C THR A 152 0.85 4.78 3.82
N PHE A 153 -0.31 4.18 4.07
CA PHE A 153 -1.26 4.64 5.08
C PHE A 153 -1.49 3.59 6.16
N HIS A 154 -1.54 4.03 7.41
CA HIS A 154 -1.75 3.17 8.58
C HIS A 154 -3.18 3.24 9.12
N HIS A 155 -3.93 4.26 8.71
CA HIS A 155 -5.33 4.45 9.09
C HIS A 155 -6.16 4.94 7.89
N PRO A 156 -7.46 4.58 7.76
CA PRO A 156 -8.28 5.04 6.63
C PRO A 156 -8.49 6.56 6.61
N SER A 157 -8.52 7.21 7.78
CA SER A 157 -8.56 8.68 7.83
C SER A 157 -7.30 9.30 7.27
N ASP A 158 -6.16 8.59 7.28
CA ASP A 158 -4.92 9.13 6.79
C ASP A 158 -4.97 9.32 5.28
N ALA A 159 -5.42 8.28 4.57
CA ALA A 159 -5.67 8.34 3.13
C ALA A 159 -6.67 9.46 2.78
N ASN A 160 -7.77 9.53 3.54
CA ASN A 160 -8.80 10.55 3.31
C ASN A 160 -8.28 11.98 3.55
N MET A 161 -7.60 12.22 4.67
CA MET A 161 -6.98 13.50 4.99
C MET A 161 -5.92 13.88 3.96
N PHE A 162 -5.13 12.91 3.52
CA PHE A 162 -4.13 13.12 2.48
C PHE A 162 -4.79 13.63 1.21
N VAL A 163 -5.79 12.92 0.66
CA VAL A 163 -6.42 13.30 -0.62
C VAL A 163 -7.24 14.58 -0.53
N ARG A 164 -7.88 14.84 0.62
CA ARG A 164 -8.88 15.92 0.74
C ARG A 164 -8.35 17.22 1.31
N ALA A 165 -7.36 17.14 2.19
CA ALA A 165 -6.88 18.32 2.93
C ALA A 165 -5.42 18.67 2.63
N MET A 166 -4.63 17.69 2.16
CA MET A 166 -3.20 17.84 2.04
C MET A 166 -2.76 17.88 0.59
N ALA A 167 -2.92 16.81 -0.18
CA ALA A 167 -2.55 16.79 -1.59
C ALA A 167 -3.53 17.64 -2.42
N SER A 168 -3.03 18.23 -3.51
CA SER A 168 -3.91 18.73 -4.56
C SER A 168 -4.67 17.55 -5.15
N THR A 169 -5.99 17.68 -5.26
CA THR A 169 -6.88 16.60 -5.74
C THR A 169 -6.45 16.08 -7.11
N ILE A 170 -5.99 16.97 -7.99
CA ILE A 170 -5.54 16.62 -9.35
C ILE A 170 -4.35 15.65 -9.31
N TYR A 171 -3.40 15.85 -8.38
CA TYR A 171 -2.23 14.97 -8.28
C TYR A 171 -2.50 13.74 -7.42
N ALA A 172 -3.32 13.86 -6.38
CA ALA A 172 -3.73 12.72 -5.57
C ALA A 172 -4.41 11.64 -6.43
N GLN A 173 -5.25 12.06 -7.38
CA GLN A 173 -5.92 11.16 -8.32
C GLN A 173 -4.97 10.44 -9.28
N GLN A 174 -3.72 10.92 -9.43
CA GLN A 174 -2.70 10.30 -10.28
C GLN A 174 -1.91 9.21 -9.56
N ILE A 175 -2.13 8.99 -8.26
CA ILE A 175 -1.44 7.94 -7.50
C ILE A 175 -1.77 6.57 -8.10
N GLN A 176 -0.72 5.82 -8.43
CA GLN A 176 -0.83 4.50 -9.06
C GLN A 176 -0.45 3.36 -8.10
N HIS A 177 0.30 3.66 -7.04
CA HIS A 177 0.88 2.69 -6.13
C HIS A 177 0.53 3.07 -4.69
N LEU A 178 -0.16 2.16 -4.01
CA LEU A 178 -0.59 2.37 -2.63
C LEU A 178 -0.27 1.16 -1.77
N SER A 179 0.18 1.41 -0.54
CA SER A 179 0.32 0.39 0.49
C SER A 179 -0.54 0.72 1.71
N LEU A 180 -1.32 -0.25 2.17
CA LEU A 180 -2.17 -0.12 3.34
C LEU A 180 -1.65 -1.03 4.44
N HIS A 181 -1.37 -0.46 5.60
CA HIS A 181 -0.90 -1.20 6.76
C HIS A 181 -2.07 -1.45 7.72
N ILE A 182 -2.64 -2.65 7.64
CA ILE A 182 -3.86 -3.01 8.37
C ILE A 182 -3.50 -3.98 9.49
N ARG A 183 -3.78 -3.62 10.74
CA ARG A 183 -3.71 -4.58 11.85
C ARG A 183 -5.03 -5.32 11.98
N ALA A 184 -5.00 -6.58 12.38
CA ALA A 184 -6.22 -7.35 12.61
C ALA A 184 -7.23 -6.64 13.51
N GLN A 185 -6.78 -5.92 14.54
CA GLN A 185 -7.64 -5.14 15.45
C GLN A 185 -8.33 -3.94 14.77
N ASP A 186 -7.73 -3.41 13.70
CA ASP A 186 -8.23 -2.23 12.99
C ASP A 186 -9.03 -2.61 11.73
N THR A 187 -9.20 -3.90 11.42
CA THR A 187 -9.92 -4.36 10.23
C THR A 187 -11.29 -3.71 10.09
N ARG A 188 -12.09 -3.68 11.16
CA ARG A 188 -13.43 -3.08 11.17
C ARG A 188 -13.44 -1.58 10.86
N LEU A 189 -12.38 -0.88 11.21
CA LEU A 189 -12.21 0.55 10.95
C LEU A 189 -11.88 0.80 9.47
N TRP A 190 -11.12 -0.10 8.86
CA TRP A 190 -10.80 -0.04 7.42
C TRP A 190 -11.97 -0.45 6.53
N MET A 191 -12.84 -1.35 6.98
CA MET A 191 -13.91 -1.91 6.13
C MET A 191 -14.78 -0.85 5.45
N PRO A 192 -15.34 0.17 6.14
CA PRO A 192 -16.13 1.20 5.48
C PRO A 192 -15.40 1.88 4.32
N TYR A 193 -14.08 2.07 4.42
CA TYR A 193 -13.28 2.68 3.37
C TYR A 193 -12.98 1.72 2.21
N LEU A 194 -12.69 0.45 2.52
CA LEU A 194 -12.35 -0.59 1.54
C LEU A 194 -13.56 -1.14 0.78
N THR A 195 -14.75 -1.17 1.40
CA THR A 195 -15.97 -1.68 0.77
C THR A 195 -16.85 -0.60 0.18
N SER A 196 -16.61 0.67 0.51
CA SER A 196 -17.40 1.78 -0.03
C SER A 196 -17.24 1.87 -1.55
N ARG A 197 -18.35 2.13 -2.22
CA ARG A 197 -18.41 2.52 -3.64
C ARG A 197 -18.94 3.94 -3.80
N ASP A 198 -18.92 4.71 -2.71
CA ASP A 198 -19.30 6.12 -2.74
C ASP A 198 -18.32 6.87 -3.64
N SER A 199 -18.86 7.63 -4.60
CA SER A 199 -18.08 8.48 -5.51
C SER A 199 -17.39 9.64 -4.79
N LYS A 200 -17.79 9.95 -3.56
CA LYS A 200 -17.18 10.98 -2.72
C LYS A 200 -16.19 10.43 -1.71
N ARG A 201 -16.39 9.21 -1.19
CA ARG A 201 -15.56 8.67 -0.10
C ARG A 201 -15.43 7.16 -0.18
N SER A 202 -14.52 6.73 -1.04
CA SER A 202 -14.09 5.35 -1.17
C SER A 202 -12.63 5.32 -1.61
N LEU A 203 -11.98 4.16 -1.42
CA LEU A 203 -10.63 3.95 -1.95
C LEU A 203 -10.57 4.16 -3.48
N GLU A 204 -11.62 3.74 -4.20
CA GLU A 204 -11.74 3.90 -5.65
C GLU A 204 -11.91 5.37 -6.06
N ALA A 205 -12.76 6.13 -5.36
CA ALA A 205 -12.98 7.55 -5.65
C ALA A 205 -11.76 8.42 -5.30
N ASP A 206 -11.06 8.09 -4.20
CA ASP A 206 -9.90 8.84 -3.77
C ASP A 206 -8.67 8.54 -4.65
N PHE A 207 -8.56 7.33 -5.22
CA PHE A 207 -7.44 6.90 -6.07
C PHE A 207 -7.92 6.22 -7.37
N PRO A 208 -8.52 6.96 -8.32
CA PRO A 208 -9.09 6.38 -9.54
C PRO A 208 -8.04 5.81 -10.51
N CYS A 209 -6.79 6.26 -10.45
CA CYS A 209 -5.69 5.75 -11.27
C CYS A 209 -4.90 4.61 -10.61
N LEU A 210 -5.40 4.03 -9.52
CA LEU A 210 -4.71 3.00 -8.77
C LEU A 210 -4.42 1.78 -9.65
N ARG A 211 -3.14 1.41 -9.79
CA ARG A 211 -2.69 0.25 -10.57
C ARG A 211 -2.21 -0.89 -9.69
N ASN A 212 -1.63 -0.57 -8.54
CA ASN A 212 -1.07 -1.53 -7.60
C ASN A 212 -1.52 -1.18 -6.19
N LEU A 213 -2.28 -2.08 -5.58
CA LEU A 213 -2.70 -2.00 -4.20
C LEU A 213 -1.97 -3.08 -3.40
N HIS A 214 -1.08 -2.67 -2.51
CA HIS A 214 -0.43 -3.56 -1.55
C HIS A 214 -1.12 -3.43 -0.20
N ILE A 215 -1.47 -4.55 0.44
CA ILE A 215 -2.05 -4.56 1.78
C ILE A 215 -1.13 -5.40 2.66
N ARG A 216 -0.49 -4.76 3.63
CA ARG A 216 0.30 -5.43 4.66
C ARG A 216 -0.60 -5.68 5.86
N PHE A 217 -1.19 -6.87 5.91
CA PHE A 217 -2.11 -7.29 6.96
C PHE A 217 -1.37 -7.94 8.12
N ARG A 218 -1.33 -7.31 9.29
CA ARG A 218 -0.73 -7.87 10.50
C ARG A 218 -1.75 -8.68 11.27
N SER A 219 -1.68 -10.00 11.13
CA SER A 219 -2.56 -10.94 11.86
C SER A 219 -2.07 -11.17 13.30
N ASN A 220 -3.02 -11.51 14.17
CA ASN A 220 -2.79 -11.92 15.56
C ASN A 220 -3.05 -13.42 15.79
N LYS A 221 -3.19 -14.22 14.72
CA LYS A 221 -3.52 -15.66 14.80
C LYS A 221 -2.34 -16.57 15.15
N TRP A 222 -1.11 -16.07 15.12
CA TRP A 222 0.06 -16.88 15.44
C TRP A 222 0.12 -17.18 16.94
N GLN A 223 0.13 -18.46 17.32
CA GLN A 223 0.20 -18.90 18.71
C GLN A 223 1.52 -19.61 18.96
N HIS A 224 2.34 -19.05 19.85
CA HIS A 224 3.66 -19.59 20.18
C HIS A 224 3.61 -20.91 20.97
N SER A 225 2.46 -21.26 21.53
CA SER A 225 2.21 -22.56 22.17
C SER A 225 2.04 -23.70 21.17
N HIS A 226 1.69 -23.39 19.92
CA HIS A 226 1.49 -24.38 18.86
C HIS A 226 2.77 -24.61 18.08
N THR A 227 2.90 -25.79 17.48
CA THR A 227 4.02 -26.05 16.56
C THR A 227 3.96 -25.08 15.37
N PRO A 228 5.12 -24.73 14.78
CA PRO A 228 5.15 -23.89 13.58
C PRO A 228 4.29 -24.44 12.43
N GLU A 229 4.24 -25.76 12.27
CA GLU A 229 3.45 -26.46 11.24
C GLU A 229 1.95 -26.29 11.49
N ALA A 230 1.51 -26.38 12.74
CA ALA A 230 0.12 -26.14 13.10
C ALA A 230 -0.27 -24.68 12.80
N ASN A 231 0.61 -23.72 13.14
CA ASN A 231 0.39 -22.31 12.81
C ASN A 231 0.32 -22.06 11.29
N LEU A 232 1.17 -22.72 10.50
CA LEU A 232 1.15 -22.66 9.02
C LEU A 232 -0.14 -23.23 8.42
N LYS A 233 -0.83 -24.13 9.13
CA LYS A 233 -2.15 -24.61 8.72
C LYS A 233 -3.25 -23.60 9.06
N THR A 234 -3.21 -23.03 10.27
CA THR A 234 -4.31 -22.21 10.81
C THR A 234 -4.30 -20.75 10.35
N TRP A 235 -3.16 -20.17 9.97
CA TRP A 235 -3.11 -18.73 9.59
C TRP A 235 -3.98 -18.42 8.37
N ALA A 236 -4.09 -19.37 7.44
CA ALA A 236 -4.88 -19.21 6.22
C ALA A 236 -6.40 -19.22 6.48
N GLU A 237 -6.81 -19.70 7.67
CA GLU A 237 -8.18 -19.74 8.17
C GLU A 237 -8.54 -18.47 8.99
N ASP A 238 -7.71 -17.42 8.92
CA ASP A 238 -8.01 -16.15 9.57
C ASP A 238 -9.20 -15.46 8.89
N SER A 239 -10.37 -15.51 9.54
CA SER A 239 -11.60 -14.89 9.04
C SER A 239 -11.46 -13.38 8.79
N ARG A 240 -10.57 -12.67 9.51
CA ARG A 240 -10.32 -11.24 9.27
C ARG A 240 -9.49 -11.02 8.00
N LEU A 241 -8.60 -11.96 7.68
CA LEU A 241 -7.87 -11.93 6.42
C LEU A 241 -8.84 -12.14 5.24
N ASP A 242 -9.74 -13.12 5.36
CA ASP A 242 -10.80 -13.34 4.35
C ASP A 242 -11.71 -12.12 4.19
N GLU A 243 -12.10 -11.46 5.29
CA GLU A 243 -12.88 -10.22 5.26
C GLU A 243 -12.17 -9.12 4.44
N VAL A 244 -10.86 -8.94 4.64
CA VAL A 244 -10.06 -7.98 3.87
C VAL A 244 -9.99 -8.38 2.40
N ILE A 245 -9.73 -9.66 2.09
CA ILE A 245 -9.69 -10.16 0.70
C ILE A 245 -11.03 -9.91 0.00
N ASP A 246 -12.13 -10.29 0.64
CA ASP A 246 -13.47 -10.15 0.07
C ASP A 246 -13.85 -8.66 -0.08
N SER A 247 -13.44 -7.79 0.85
CA SER A 247 -13.71 -6.34 0.78
C SER A 247 -13.14 -5.71 -0.50
N VAL A 248 -11.86 -5.94 -0.78
CA VAL A 248 -11.19 -5.35 -1.96
C VAL A 248 -11.58 -6.05 -3.25
N ARG A 249 -11.82 -7.37 -3.20
CA ARG A 249 -12.34 -8.12 -4.35
C ARG A 249 -13.70 -7.58 -4.77
N ASN A 250 -14.61 -7.34 -3.84
CA ASN A 250 -15.96 -6.91 -4.18
C ASN A 250 -15.97 -5.53 -4.85
N VAL A 251 -15.00 -4.65 -4.57
CA VAL A 251 -14.89 -3.35 -5.22
C VAL A 251 -14.22 -3.48 -6.60
N TYR A 252 -13.04 -4.08 -6.69
CA TYR A 252 -12.24 -4.06 -7.92
C TYR A 252 -12.44 -5.26 -8.86
N LEU A 253 -12.97 -6.36 -8.35
CA LEU A 253 -13.14 -7.66 -9.03
C LEU A 253 -14.57 -8.23 -8.82
N PRO A 254 -15.64 -7.50 -9.17
CA PRO A 254 -17.01 -7.98 -8.97
C PRO A 254 -17.27 -9.27 -9.75
N ALA A 255 -17.77 -10.29 -9.05
CA ALA A 255 -18.17 -11.57 -9.63
C ALA A 255 -19.17 -11.34 -10.76
N GLY A 256 -18.79 -11.62 -12.00
CA GLY A 256 -19.61 -11.33 -13.19
C GLY A 256 -18.85 -10.68 -14.34
N LYS A 257 -17.66 -10.12 -14.09
CA LYS A 257 -16.70 -9.74 -15.15
C LYS A 257 -15.67 -10.84 -15.43
N GLU A 258 -15.98 -12.10 -15.11
CA GLU A 258 -15.19 -13.23 -15.61
C GLU A 258 -15.27 -13.19 -17.13
N THR A 259 -14.22 -12.60 -17.69
CA THR A 259 -14.07 -12.38 -19.10
C THR A 259 -14.31 -13.68 -19.82
N SER A 260 -15.35 -13.71 -20.66
CA SER A 260 -15.49 -14.58 -21.82
C SER A 260 -14.35 -14.34 -22.82
N ARG A 261 -13.10 -14.33 -22.34
CA ARG A 261 -11.87 -14.09 -23.11
C ARG A 261 -11.58 -15.22 -24.09
N ASN A 262 -12.39 -16.28 -24.08
CA ASN A 262 -12.31 -17.42 -24.99
C ASN A 262 -13.31 -17.42 -26.15
N GLU A 263 -14.21 -16.45 -26.29
CA GLU A 263 -15.08 -16.38 -27.48
C GLU A 263 -14.46 -15.53 -28.60
N ARG A 264 -13.27 -15.92 -29.06
CA ARG A 264 -12.80 -15.56 -30.41
C ARG A 264 -13.56 -16.42 -31.41
N GLY A 265 -14.76 -16.01 -31.79
CA GLY A 265 -15.45 -16.72 -32.86
C GLY A 265 -16.88 -16.32 -33.07
N SER A 266 -17.14 -15.08 -33.52
CA SER A 266 -18.19 -14.73 -34.49
C SER A 266 -18.32 -13.21 -34.55
N ARG A 267 -17.79 -12.59 -35.61
CA ARG A 267 -18.10 -11.18 -35.93
C ARG A 267 -19.37 -11.14 -36.76
N PRO A 268 -20.49 -10.57 -36.30
CA PRO A 268 -21.55 -10.16 -37.21
C PRO A 268 -21.12 -8.87 -37.93
N HIS A 269 -21.19 -8.90 -39.26
CA HIS A 269 -21.08 -7.73 -40.12
C HIS A 269 -22.11 -6.68 -39.71
N ARG A 270 -21.68 -5.48 -39.28
CA ARG A 270 -22.55 -4.29 -39.28
C ARG A 270 -21.85 -3.08 -39.87
N SER A 271 -22.69 -2.34 -40.58
CA SER A 271 -22.47 -1.31 -41.58
C SER A 271 -21.90 0.00 -41.02
N ALA A 272 -21.17 0.68 -41.90
CA ALA A 272 -20.50 1.94 -41.66
C ALA A 272 -21.51 3.10 -41.50
N GLY A 273 -21.44 3.78 -40.35
CA GLY A 273 -22.02 5.11 -40.12
C GLY A 273 -20.93 6.07 -39.63
N PRO A 274 -21.02 7.38 -39.93
CA PRO A 274 -19.97 8.34 -39.62
C PRO A 274 -20.01 8.75 -38.15
N LEU A 275 -18.95 8.39 -37.40
CA LEU A 275 -18.69 8.78 -36.01
C LEU A 275 -17.32 9.47 -35.98
N ARG A 276 -17.30 10.77 -35.73
CA ARG A 276 -16.10 11.54 -35.35
C ARG A 276 -16.42 12.33 -34.09
N ASP A 277 -15.67 12.01 -33.03
CA ASP A 277 -15.33 12.80 -31.83
C ASP A 277 -15.63 12.20 -30.44
N GLU A 278 -16.44 11.14 -30.29
CA GLU A 278 -16.62 10.49 -28.96
C GLU A 278 -15.53 9.46 -28.59
N ARG A 279 -14.70 9.00 -29.55
CA ARG A 279 -13.70 7.95 -29.29
C ARG A 279 -12.47 8.41 -28.51
N ALA A 280 -12.18 9.71 -28.45
CA ALA A 280 -10.99 10.22 -27.78
C ALA A 280 -11.15 10.31 -26.24
N PHE A 281 -12.38 10.26 -25.72
CA PHE A 281 -12.65 10.30 -24.28
C PHE A 281 -12.85 8.90 -23.67
N GLU A 282 -13.42 7.95 -24.42
CA GLU A 282 -13.58 6.55 -23.97
C GLU A 282 -12.24 5.80 -23.86
N GLU A 283 -11.21 6.16 -24.65
CA GLU A 283 -9.89 5.54 -24.54
C GLU A 283 -9.13 5.91 -23.25
N ARG A 284 -9.57 6.95 -22.52
CA ARG A 284 -8.94 7.42 -21.27
C ARG A 284 -9.42 6.70 -20.00
N THR A 285 -10.46 5.87 -20.07
CA THR A 285 -11.02 5.18 -18.89
C THR A 285 -11.15 3.67 -19.09
N ASN A 286 -10.19 3.06 -19.78
CA ASN A 286 -9.91 1.64 -19.55
C ASN A 286 -9.40 1.50 -18.11
N HIS A 287 -10.34 1.51 -17.15
CA HIS A 287 -10.12 1.29 -15.72
C HIS A 287 -9.56 -0.12 -15.57
N ARG A 288 -8.24 -0.20 -15.71
CA ARG A 288 -7.51 -1.43 -15.51
C ARG A 288 -7.66 -1.75 -14.04
N THR A 289 -8.31 -2.87 -13.75
CA THR A 289 -8.40 -3.40 -12.40
C THR A 289 -7.01 -3.43 -11.76
N PRO A 290 -6.82 -2.80 -10.58
CA PRO A 290 -5.52 -2.79 -9.94
C PRO A 290 -5.06 -4.21 -9.63
N THR A 291 -3.74 -4.42 -9.68
CA THR A 291 -3.13 -5.64 -9.12
C THR A 291 -3.16 -5.52 -7.60
N ILE A 292 -3.91 -6.40 -6.95
CA ILE A 292 -4.05 -6.42 -5.49
C ILE A 292 -3.10 -7.47 -4.93
N ARG A 293 -2.18 -7.04 -4.07
CA ARG A 293 -1.24 -7.88 -3.34
C ARG A 293 -1.53 -7.75 -1.85
N LEU A 294 -1.62 -8.87 -1.14
CA LEU A 294 -1.83 -8.91 0.29
C LEU A 294 -0.74 -9.75 0.95
N THR A 295 0.04 -9.10 1.82
CA THR A 295 1.06 -9.77 2.63
C THR A 295 0.53 -9.95 4.05
N CYS A 296 0.28 -11.19 4.45
CA CYS A 296 -0.07 -11.52 5.83
C CYS A 296 1.20 -11.61 6.67
N VAL A 297 1.34 -10.71 7.63
CA VAL A 297 2.55 -10.54 8.43
C VAL A 297 2.33 -11.08 9.84
N HIS A 298 3.22 -11.96 10.28
CA HIS A 298 3.28 -12.46 11.65
C HIS A 298 4.62 -12.12 12.31
N ARG A 299 4.57 -11.70 13.58
CA ARG A 299 5.77 -11.64 14.42
C ARG A 299 5.90 -12.96 15.15
N ILE A 300 7.05 -13.62 15.02
CA ILE A 300 7.26 -14.96 15.56
C ILE A 300 8.51 -15.01 16.44
N HIS A 301 8.56 -15.99 17.35
CA HIS A 301 9.69 -16.21 18.24
C HIS A 301 10.87 -16.80 17.44
N PRO A 302 12.14 -16.48 17.79
CA PRO A 302 13.31 -17.01 17.08
C PRO A 302 13.30 -18.53 16.89
N THR A 303 12.88 -19.30 17.89
CA THR A 303 12.81 -20.78 17.79
C THR A 303 11.85 -21.25 16.68
N HIS A 304 10.69 -20.60 16.52
CA HIS A 304 9.76 -20.93 15.45
C HIS A 304 10.30 -20.50 14.09
N PHE A 305 10.95 -19.33 14.04
CA PHE A 305 11.57 -18.84 12.82
C PHE A 305 12.63 -19.82 12.33
N THR A 306 13.56 -20.21 13.21
CA THR A 306 14.60 -21.19 12.89
C THR A 306 14.01 -22.53 12.46
N ALA A 307 12.99 -23.06 13.16
CA ALA A 307 12.35 -24.31 12.77
C ALA A 307 11.76 -24.28 11.35
N LEU A 308 11.17 -23.15 10.95
CA LEU A 308 10.59 -22.98 9.61
C LEU A 308 11.66 -22.79 8.54
N THR A 309 12.66 -21.95 8.79
CA THR A 309 13.65 -21.56 7.77
C THR A 309 14.85 -22.49 7.70
N ASN A 310 15.22 -23.15 8.81
CA ASN A 310 16.40 -24.01 8.94
C ASN A 310 16.02 -25.26 9.76
N PRO A 311 15.28 -26.22 9.19
CA PRO A 311 14.98 -27.45 9.91
C PRO A 311 16.29 -28.12 10.28
N PRO A 312 16.39 -28.78 11.45
CA PRO A 312 17.51 -29.68 11.68
C PRO A 312 17.52 -30.66 10.52
N ALA A 313 18.67 -30.77 9.82
CA ALA A 313 18.86 -31.77 8.78
C ALA A 313 18.43 -33.09 9.42
N THR A 314 17.28 -33.63 8.98
CA THR A 314 16.61 -34.75 9.62
C THR A 314 17.69 -35.78 9.86
N THR A 315 18.04 -35.99 11.12
CA THR A 315 19.08 -36.92 11.52
C THR A 315 18.69 -38.20 10.82
N ALA A 316 19.48 -38.60 9.82
CA ALA A 316 19.15 -39.68 8.90
C ALA A 316 18.54 -40.80 9.74
N ALA A 317 17.29 -41.16 9.42
CA ALA A 317 16.51 -42.11 10.19
C ALA A 317 17.46 -43.23 10.65
N PRO A 318 17.56 -43.52 11.96
CA PRO A 318 18.55 -44.46 12.46
C PRO A 318 18.42 -45.73 11.63
N THR A 319 19.47 -46.00 10.86
CA THR A 319 19.56 -47.17 9.99
C THR A 319 19.15 -48.35 10.84
N ASN A 320 18.08 -49.03 10.45
CA ASN A 320 17.46 -50.12 11.20
C ASN A 320 18.54 -50.99 11.87
N PRO A 321 18.48 -51.26 13.19
CA PRO A 321 19.31 -52.31 13.75
C PRO A 321 18.98 -53.62 13.03
N PRO A 322 19.98 -54.48 12.75
CA PRO A 322 19.76 -55.73 12.05
C PRO A 322 18.78 -56.62 12.83
N ASP A 323 17.76 -57.06 12.10
CA ASP A 323 16.68 -57.94 12.49
C ASP A 323 17.24 -59.29 12.97
N LEU A 324 17.09 -59.60 14.26
CA LEU A 324 17.32 -60.92 14.83
C LEU A 324 16.14 -61.27 15.75
N SER A 325 15.07 -61.83 15.19
CA SER A 325 14.35 -62.92 15.87
C SER A 325 13.36 -63.64 14.97
N LEU A 326 13.61 -64.94 14.80
CA LEU A 326 12.65 -65.97 14.42
C LEU A 326 11.55 -66.15 15.48
N ALA A 327 10.41 -66.66 14.98
CA ALA A 327 9.51 -67.64 15.59
C ALA A 327 8.15 -67.17 16.15
N SER A 328 7.14 -67.43 15.32
CA SER A 328 5.88 -68.16 15.62
C SER A 328 4.92 -67.66 16.72
N ASN A 329 3.73 -67.22 16.30
CA ASN A 329 2.47 -67.91 16.63
C ASN A 329 1.29 -67.48 15.72
N PRO A 330 0.37 -68.39 15.35
CA PRO A 330 -0.82 -68.05 14.57
C PRO A 330 -2.10 -68.19 15.40
N THR A 331 -2.95 -67.16 15.48
CA THR A 331 -4.42 -67.34 15.43
C THR A 331 -5.10 -66.01 15.09
N GLY A 332 -5.95 -66.03 14.09
CA GLY A 332 -6.42 -64.86 13.37
C GLY A 332 -7.61 -64.12 13.98
N VAL A 333 -7.60 -62.81 13.79
CA VAL A 333 -8.78 -61.95 13.69
C VAL A 333 -8.52 -61.02 12.50
N ILE A 334 -9.22 -61.26 11.39
CA ILE A 334 -9.12 -60.43 10.17
C ILE A 334 -9.92 -59.15 10.44
N GLN A 335 -9.23 -58.11 10.88
CA GLN A 335 -9.76 -56.75 10.91
C GLN A 335 -9.28 -56.07 9.63
N GLN A 336 -10.19 -55.86 8.68
CA GLN A 336 -9.92 -55.13 7.44
C GLN A 336 -9.58 -53.67 7.79
N THR A 337 -8.30 -53.35 7.90
CA THR A 337 -7.80 -51.98 7.95
C THR A 337 -8.00 -51.33 6.59
N PRO A 338 -8.62 -50.14 6.51
CA PRO A 338 -8.81 -49.45 5.24
C PRO A 338 -7.43 -49.14 4.61
N PRO A 339 -7.31 -49.17 3.28
CA PRO A 339 -6.05 -48.91 2.60
C PRO A 339 -5.63 -47.46 2.83
N THR A 340 -4.70 -47.25 3.76
CA THR A 340 -3.97 -45.99 3.89
C THR A 340 -3.08 -45.85 2.65
N LEU A 341 -3.56 -45.07 1.67
CA LEU A 341 -2.78 -44.58 0.55
C LEU A 341 -1.62 -43.73 1.08
N ASN A 342 -0.51 -44.40 1.38
CA ASN A 342 0.77 -43.81 1.76
C ASN A 342 1.50 -43.26 0.52
N THR A 343 0.90 -42.30 -0.17
CA THR A 343 1.62 -41.53 -1.20
C THR A 343 2.29 -40.35 -0.51
N SER A 344 3.36 -40.64 0.24
CA SER A 344 4.17 -39.63 0.93
C SER A 344 5.17 -38.97 -0.04
N GLU A 345 4.67 -38.40 -1.13
CA GLU A 345 5.51 -37.56 -1.96
C GLU A 345 5.86 -36.28 -1.17
N PRO A 346 7.14 -35.89 -1.07
CA PRO A 346 7.52 -34.69 -0.35
C PRO A 346 6.80 -33.48 -0.95
N PRO A 347 6.30 -32.54 -0.12
CA PRO A 347 5.59 -31.38 -0.63
C PRO A 347 6.49 -30.56 -1.55
N SER A 348 6.06 -30.36 -2.78
CA SER A 348 6.72 -29.48 -3.74
C SER A 348 6.50 -28.01 -3.36
N PRO A 349 7.49 -27.12 -3.57
CA PRO A 349 7.32 -25.69 -3.36
C PRO A 349 6.21 -25.11 -4.23
N VAL A 350 5.45 -24.19 -3.66
CA VAL A 350 4.40 -23.49 -4.38
C VAL A 350 5.01 -22.56 -5.43
N LEU A 351 4.41 -22.53 -6.62
CA LEU A 351 4.86 -21.68 -7.71
C LEU A 351 4.27 -20.26 -7.61
N PRO A 352 5.01 -19.22 -8.04
CA PRO A 352 4.48 -17.86 -8.09
C PRO A 352 3.20 -17.75 -8.93
N ASN A 353 2.21 -17.05 -8.41
CA ASN A 353 0.87 -16.84 -8.98
C ASN A 353 0.04 -18.12 -9.17
N ALA A 354 0.46 -19.26 -8.62
CA ALA A 354 -0.38 -20.46 -8.61
C ALA A 354 -1.60 -20.27 -7.69
N PRO A 355 -2.71 -21.00 -7.92
CA PRO A 355 -3.83 -21.03 -6.98
C PRO A 355 -3.36 -21.41 -5.57
N PHE A 356 -3.80 -20.64 -4.59
CA PHE A 356 -3.44 -20.86 -3.20
C PHE A 356 -4.06 -22.18 -2.69
N THR A 357 -3.19 -23.09 -2.24
CA THR A 357 -3.59 -24.34 -1.60
C THR A 357 -3.22 -24.30 -0.12
N ARG A 358 -1.92 -24.19 0.17
CA ARG A 358 -1.33 -24.04 1.52
C ARG A 358 0.12 -23.62 1.38
N TYR A 359 0.69 -23.02 2.42
CA TYR A 359 2.13 -22.92 2.56
C TYR A 359 2.65 -23.99 3.50
N THR A 360 3.86 -24.43 3.21
CA THR A 360 4.64 -25.37 3.99
C THR A 360 5.99 -24.73 4.33
N PRO A 361 6.76 -25.29 5.27
CA PRO A 361 8.08 -24.77 5.57
C PRO A 361 9.02 -24.65 4.36
N ILE A 362 8.84 -25.49 3.32
CA ILE A 362 9.68 -25.41 2.11
C ILE A 362 9.53 -24.08 1.38
N ASP A 363 8.33 -23.47 1.42
CA ASP A 363 8.01 -22.22 0.73
C ASP A 363 8.68 -20.99 1.36
N LEU A 364 9.06 -21.10 2.64
CA LEU A 364 9.80 -20.07 3.36
C LEU A 364 11.32 -20.20 3.18
N ARG A 365 11.79 -21.32 2.62
CA ARG A 365 13.22 -21.63 2.43
C ARG A 365 13.69 -21.30 1.01
N THR A 366 12.78 -21.29 0.05
CA THR A 366 13.12 -20.97 -1.35
C THR A 366 13.52 -19.52 -1.53
N ASN A 367 12.99 -18.61 -0.71
CA ASN A 367 13.30 -17.19 -0.78
C ASN A 367 14.43 -16.81 0.19
N PRO A 368 15.35 -15.92 -0.20
CA PRO A 368 16.42 -15.46 0.68
C PRO A 368 15.84 -14.70 1.87
N ILE A 369 16.35 -15.02 3.06
CA ILE A 369 16.01 -14.29 4.29
C ILE A 369 16.53 -12.86 4.16
N LYS A 370 15.63 -11.89 4.23
CA LYS A 370 15.98 -10.47 4.21
C LYS A 370 16.21 -9.98 5.63
N ARG A 371 17.19 -9.10 5.83
CA ARG A 371 17.35 -8.35 7.08
C ARG A 371 16.75 -6.97 6.90
N LEU A 372 15.65 -6.70 7.59
CA LEU A 372 15.05 -5.39 7.64
C LEU A 372 15.54 -4.67 8.89
N HIS A 373 16.16 -3.50 8.71
CA HIS A 373 16.56 -2.67 9.83
C HIS A 373 15.47 -1.63 10.11
N ASP A 374 14.83 -1.76 11.27
CA ASP A 374 13.91 -0.76 11.79
C ASP A 374 14.66 0.05 12.87
N ARG A 375 14.61 1.38 12.76
CA ARG A 375 15.35 2.28 13.67
C ARG A 375 14.90 2.12 15.12
N ASP A 376 13.63 1.80 15.36
CA ASP A 376 13.04 1.72 16.69
C ASP A 376 13.03 0.28 17.23
N LEU A 377 12.81 -0.70 16.34
CA LEU A 377 12.67 -2.11 16.69
C LEU A 377 13.97 -2.92 16.54
N GLY A 378 14.98 -2.36 15.90
CA GLY A 378 16.25 -3.03 15.60
C GLY A 378 16.20 -3.84 14.31
N SER A 379 17.15 -4.76 14.16
CA SER A 379 17.21 -5.65 13.01
C SER A 379 16.18 -6.79 13.15
N THR A 380 15.47 -7.04 12.07
CA THR A 380 14.45 -8.09 11.97
C THR A 380 14.82 -9.01 10.82
N ALA A 381 14.90 -10.32 11.09
CA ALA A 381 14.97 -11.31 10.03
C ALA A 381 13.57 -11.55 9.46
N VAL A 382 13.45 -11.46 8.14
CA VAL A 382 12.20 -11.55 7.39
C VAL A 382 12.31 -12.70 6.40
N ALA A 383 11.40 -13.67 6.52
CA ALA A 383 11.20 -14.70 5.51
C ALA A 383 9.80 -14.56 4.92
N GLN A 384 9.69 -14.71 3.60
CA GLN A 384 8.47 -14.45 2.85
C GLN A 384 8.24 -15.58 1.86
N THR A 385 7.01 -16.06 1.74
CA THR A 385 6.62 -17.00 0.68
C THR A 385 6.44 -16.27 -0.65
N VAL A 386 6.42 -17.03 -1.75
CA VAL A 386 5.98 -16.47 -3.04
C VAL A 386 4.51 -16.02 -2.97
N PHE A 387 4.14 -15.08 -3.82
CA PHE A 387 2.74 -14.69 -3.98
C PHE A 387 1.95 -15.78 -4.71
N THR A 388 0.77 -16.10 -4.22
CA THR A 388 -0.17 -17.10 -4.79
C THR A 388 -1.56 -16.49 -4.91
N GLU A 389 -2.36 -16.95 -5.86
CA GLU A 389 -3.68 -16.39 -6.11
C GLU A 389 -4.75 -17.00 -5.18
N ARG A 390 -5.46 -16.16 -4.42
CA ARG A 390 -6.65 -16.54 -3.65
C ARG A 390 -7.77 -15.57 -4.00
N LYS A 391 -8.84 -16.07 -4.61
CA LYS A 391 -10.03 -15.27 -4.98
C LYS A 391 -9.70 -14.05 -5.87
N GLY A 392 -8.73 -14.17 -6.78
CA GLY A 392 -8.26 -13.06 -7.64
C GLY A 392 -7.33 -12.05 -6.96
N VAL A 393 -6.97 -12.27 -5.69
CA VAL A 393 -6.00 -11.47 -4.93
C VAL A 393 -4.70 -12.26 -4.77
N LEU A 394 -3.56 -11.63 -5.01
CA LEU A 394 -2.26 -12.25 -4.78
C LEU A 394 -1.92 -12.17 -3.29
N ILE A 395 -1.82 -13.30 -2.61
CA ILE A 395 -1.50 -13.38 -1.19
C ILE A 395 -0.10 -13.95 -0.96
N CYS A 396 0.60 -13.51 0.09
CA CYS A 396 1.80 -14.17 0.60
C CYS A 396 1.85 -14.13 2.13
N LEU A 397 2.62 -15.05 2.72
CA LEU A 397 2.92 -15.07 4.15
C LEU A 397 4.31 -14.46 4.38
N GLU A 398 4.40 -13.55 5.33
CA GLU A 398 5.66 -12.98 5.81
C GLU A 398 5.78 -13.22 7.32
N ILE A 399 6.90 -13.84 7.72
CA ILE A 399 7.23 -14.05 9.13
C ILE A 399 8.43 -13.18 9.51
N ASN A 400 8.27 -12.49 10.64
CA ASN A 400 9.24 -11.54 11.16
C ASN A 400 9.75 -12.02 12.51
N CYS A 401 11.06 -12.21 12.61
CA CYS A 401 11.75 -12.51 13.85
C CYS A 401 12.57 -11.30 14.26
N LEU A 402 12.24 -10.71 15.41
CA LEU A 402 13.05 -9.66 16.00
C LEU A 402 14.34 -10.30 16.53
N ASP A 403 15.49 -9.77 16.12
CA ASP A 403 16.73 -10.14 16.77
C ASP A 403 16.64 -9.68 18.23
N PRO A 404 16.88 -10.55 19.23
CA PRO A 404 16.99 -10.10 20.61
C PRO A 404 18.06 -9.01 20.61
N LYS A 405 17.71 -7.81 21.12
CA LYS A 405 18.65 -6.70 21.22
C LYS A 405 19.92 -7.26 21.86
N ARG A 406 21.01 -7.36 21.11
CA ARG A 406 22.32 -7.54 21.71
C ARG A 406 22.47 -6.31 22.59
N GLU A 407 22.47 -6.48 23.90
CA GLU A 407 22.90 -5.44 24.82
C GLU A 407 24.33 -5.10 24.38
N VAL A 408 24.49 -3.92 23.76
CA VAL A 408 25.78 -3.39 23.32
C VAL A 408 26.35 -2.54 24.44
#